data_AF-A0A956I8I2-F1
#
_entry.id   AF-A0A956I8I2-F1
#
_cell.length_a   1.000
_cell.length_b   1.000
_cell.length_c   1.000
_cell.angle_alpha   90.00
_cell.angle_beta   90.00
_cell.angle_gamma   90.00
#
_symmetry.space_group_name_H-M   'P 1'
#
loop_
_entity.id
_entity.type
_entity.pdbx_description
1 polymer ?
#
loop_
_entity_poly.entity_id
_entity_poly.type
_entity_poly.pdbx_seq_one_letter_code
_entity_poly.pdbx_strand_id
1 'polypeptide(L)'
;MGRELAARAAEWVPILEEEARREEAERAEAERRAAIAKANAELAAAVERGARIYQSLCFSCHGTKGEGMPVPGVESMRLAPTLVGSPRVLGAPARVGRIVLQGLMGSVDGKTYPGVMAPMAANDDAWIADVLTFVRNSWGNTAPLVTAAQIAAVRAEASGRSGPWTLEELRAFDPPLLARREWKLTASHGAGDLHHAVDGDAGTRWTTGTPQQPGMWLCLELPEAAEVTAIELDTEQSGGDFPEHYEVYASADGVAWGAPIATGEGKKKDPLLRVPATTTRFLKVVQTGKKDGLWWSIHELRLYGEGNPAPK
;
A
#
# COMPACT_ATOMS: atom_id res chain seq x y z
N MET A 1 -35.82 -44.96 18.39
CA MET A 1 -36.59 -43.70 18.30
C MET A 1 -35.92 -42.50 18.97
N GLY A 2 -35.90 -42.32 20.30
CA GLY A 2 -35.39 -41.07 20.91
C GLY A 2 -33.89 -40.77 20.66
N ARG A 3 -33.03 -41.79 20.70
CA ARG A 3 -31.58 -41.63 20.42
C ARG A 3 -31.27 -41.45 18.93
N GLU A 4 -32.04 -42.06 18.03
CA GLU A 4 -31.91 -41.85 16.58
C GLU A 4 -32.33 -40.45 16.14
N LEU A 5 -33.37 -39.89 16.75
CA LEU A 5 -33.81 -38.51 16.46
C LEU A 5 -32.77 -37.49 16.94
N ALA A 6 -32.16 -37.69 18.11
CA ALA A 6 -31.08 -36.84 18.62
C ALA A 6 -29.79 -36.96 17.77
N ALA A 7 -29.43 -38.17 17.33
CA ALA A 7 -28.29 -38.38 16.44
C ALA A 7 -28.50 -37.71 15.07
N ARG A 8 -29.70 -37.83 14.49
CA ARG A 8 -30.05 -37.12 13.26
C ARG A 8 -30.00 -35.61 13.46
N ALA A 9 -30.54 -35.07 14.55
CA ALA A 9 -30.46 -33.63 14.81
C ALA A 9 -29.00 -33.11 14.90
N ALA A 10 -28.09 -33.87 15.51
CA ALA A 10 -26.67 -33.51 15.61
C ALA A 10 -25.95 -33.44 14.25
N GLU A 11 -26.41 -34.20 13.24
CA GLU A 11 -25.85 -34.17 11.88
C GLU A 11 -26.30 -32.93 11.08
N TRP A 12 -27.51 -32.41 11.34
CA TRP A 12 -28.07 -31.27 10.60
C TRP A 12 -27.67 -29.90 11.18
N VAL A 13 -27.38 -29.82 12.49
CA VAL A 13 -27.04 -28.55 13.14
C VAL A 13 -25.85 -27.83 12.45
N PRO A 14 -24.70 -28.48 12.19
CA PRO A 14 -23.58 -27.80 11.53
C PRO A 14 -23.90 -27.29 10.11
N ILE A 15 -24.75 -28.03 9.37
CA ILE A 15 -25.18 -27.66 8.02
C ILE A 15 -26.07 -26.41 8.07
N LEU A 16 -27.06 -26.40 8.96
CA LEU A 16 -27.96 -25.26 9.14
C LEU A 16 -27.21 -24.02 9.63
N GLU A 17 -26.22 -24.19 10.51
CA GLU A 17 -25.36 -23.09 10.95
C GLU A 17 -24.49 -22.54 9.80
N GLU A 18 -23.98 -23.40 8.92
CA GLU A 18 -23.22 -22.96 7.73
C GLU A 18 -24.11 -22.23 6.72
N GLU A 19 -25.32 -22.73 6.48
CA GLU A 19 -26.31 -22.06 5.62
C GLU A 19 -26.71 -20.70 6.19
N ALA A 20 -26.99 -20.61 7.49
CA ALA A 20 -27.30 -19.35 8.15
C ALA A 20 -26.15 -18.33 8.02
N ARG A 21 -24.90 -18.76 8.23
CA ARG A 21 -23.70 -17.92 8.01
C ARG A 21 -23.59 -17.47 6.54
N ARG A 22 -23.90 -18.35 5.58
CA ARG A 22 -23.88 -18.03 4.15
C ARG A 22 -24.92 -16.96 3.82
N GLU A 23 -26.16 -17.14 4.26
CA GLU A 23 -27.23 -16.17 4.04
C GLU A 23 -26.94 -14.82 4.70
N GLU A 24 -26.37 -14.82 5.91
CA GLU A 24 -25.96 -13.59 6.58
C GLU A 24 -24.88 -12.85 5.80
N ALA A 25 -23.86 -13.57 5.32
CA ALA A 25 -22.81 -12.99 4.49
C ALA A 25 -23.36 -12.41 3.17
N GLU A 26 -24.31 -13.09 2.54
CA GLU A 26 -24.99 -12.63 1.32
C GLU A 26 -25.84 -11.37 1.58
N ARG A 27 -26.59 -11.34 2.70
CA ARG A 27 -27.34 -10.15 3.13
C ARG A 27 -26.41 -8.97 3.38
N ALA A 28 -25.33 -9.18 4.13
CA ALA A 28 -24.36 -8.14 4.43
C ALA A 28 -23.68 -7.60 3.16
N GLU A 29 -23.40 -8.47 2.18
CA GLU A 29 -22.87 -8.06 0.88
C GLU A 29 -23.88 -7.26 0.05
N ALA A 30 -25.15 -7.65 0.04
CA ALA A 30 -26.23 -6.91 -0.64
C ALA A 30 -26.42 -5.51 -0.04
N GLU A 31 -26.43 -5.40 1.29
CA GLU A 31 -26.52 -4.14 2.01
C GLU A 31 -25.33 -3.23 1.70
N ARG A 32 -24.10 -3.77 1.67
CA ARG A 32 -22.90 -3.03 1.27
C ARG A 32 -23.01 -2.49 -0.14
N ARG A 33 -23.45 -3.29 -1.11
CA ARG A 33 -23.63 -2.86 -2.50
C ARG A 33 -24.68 -1.76 -2.61
N ALA A 34 -25.79 -1.87 -1.87
CA ALA A 34 -26.80 -0.83 -1.81
C ALA A 34 -26.25 0.48 -1.21
N ALA A 35 -25.42 0.39 -0.16
CA ALA A 35 -24.76 1.55 0.44
C ALA A 35 -23.78 2.23 -0.52
N ILE A 36 -22.97 1.45 -1.24
CA ILE A 36 -22.07 1.95 -2.30
C ILE A 36 -22.87 2.66 -3.39
N ALA A 37 -23.94 2.03 -3.90
CA ALA A 37 -24.80 2.62 -4.94
C ALA A 37 -25.43 3.94 -4.52
N LYS A 38 -25.80 4.07 -3.24
CA LYS A 38 -26.33 5.31 -2.68
C LYS A 38 -25.26 6.41 -2.54
N ALA A 39 -24.04 6.04 -2.17
CA ALA A 39 -22.97 6.99 -1.89
C ALA A 39 -22.20 7.45 -3.14
N ASN A 40 -21.98 6.55 -4.11
CA ASN A 40 -21.19 6.81 -5.30
C ASN A 40 -21.64 5.93 -6.47
N ALA A 41 -22.38 6.53 -7.41
CA ALA A 41 -22.90 5.83 -8.59
C ALA A 41 -21.81 5.32 -9.54
N GLU A 42 -20.69 6.05 -9.67
CA GLU A 42 -19.56 5.64 -10.51
C GLU A 42 -18.88 4.39 -9.94
N LEU A 43 -18.64 4.39 -8.63
CA LEU A 43 -18.10 3.23 -7.92
C LEU A 43 -19.01 2.01 -8.08
N ALA A 44 -20.32 2.16 -7.89
CA ALA A 44 -21.27 1.07 -8.06
C ALA A 44 -21.28 0.51 -9.48
N ALA A 45 -21.28 1.36 -10.49
CA ALA A 45 -21.22 0.94 -11.89
C ALA A 45 -19.92 0.22 -12.23
N ALA A 46 -18.78 0.69 -11.70
CA ALA A 46 -17.49 0.03 -11.87
C ALA A 46 -17.44 -1.35 -11.19
N VAL A 47 -18.00 -1.47 -9.98
CA VAL A 47 -18.15 -2.77 -9.28
C VAL A 47 -18.96 -3.75 -10.13
N GLU A 48 -20.06 -3.32 -10.75
CA GLU A 48 -20.88 -4.20 -11.60
C GLU A 48 -20.14 -4.67 -12.86
N ARG A 49 -19.45 -3.76 -13.57
CA ARG A 49 -18.64 -4.11 -14.74
C ARG A 49 -17.48 -5.04 -14.35
N GLY A 50 -16.79 -4.72 -13.26
CA GLY A 50 -15.70 -5.52 -12.73
C GLY A 50 -16.11 -6.92 -12.29
N ALA A 51 -17.33 -7.10 -11.75
CA ALA A 51 -17.86 -8.41 -11.39
C ALA A 51 -17.95 -9.34 -12.60
N ARG A 52 -18.45 -8.83 -13.75
CA ARG A 52 -18.55 -9.59 -14.99
C ARG A 52 -17.17 -9.99 -15.52
N ILE A 53 -16.21 -9.07 -15.44
CA ILE A 53 -14.81 -9.33 -15.81
C ILE A 53 -14.23 -10.45 -14.93
N TYR A 54 -14.35 -10.32 -13.60
CA TYR A 54 -13.82 -11.30 -12.65
C TYR A 54 -14.41 -12.70 -12.89
N GLN A 55 -15.72 -12.79 -13.08
CA GLN A 55 -16.44 -14.04 -13.35
C GLN A 55 -16.08 -14.65 -14.71
N SER A 56 -15.61 -13.86 -15.68
CA SER A 56 -15.21 -14.38 -16.99
C SER A 56 -13.82 -15.02 -16.99
N LEU A 57 -12.92 -14.56 -16.11
CA LEU A 57 -11.50 -14.88 -16.21
C LEU A 57 -10.80 -15.13 -14.87
N CYS A 58 -10.94 -14.23 -13.90
CA CYS A 58 -10.14 -14.26 -12.68
C CYS A 58 -10.53 -15.38 -11.72
N PHE A 59 -11.82 -15.74 -11.68
CA PHE A 59 -12.36 -16.72 -10.73
C PHE A 59 -11.75 -18.11 -10.90
N SER A 60 -11.26 -18.48 -12.09
CA SER A 60 -10.71 -19.81 -12.36
C SER A 60 -9.49 -20.12 -11.50
N CYS A 61 -8.72 -19.08 -11.12
CA CYS A 61 -7.55 -19.21 -10.26
C CYS A 61 -7.82 -18.66 -8.85
N HIS A 62 -8.51 -17.53 -8.74
CA HIS A 62 -8.76 -16.85 -7.46
C HIS A 62 -10.02 -17.33 -6.72
N GLY A 63 -10.80 -18.27 -7.29
CA GLY A 63 -12.04 -18.75 -6.69
C GLY A 63 -13.23 -17.82 -6.94
N THR A 64 -14.44 -18.26 -6.59
CA THR A 64 -15.64 -17.42 -6.76
C THR A 64 -15.80 -16.37 -5.66
N LYS A 65 -15.13 -16.58 -4.52
CA LYS A 65 -15.12 -15.68 -3.36
C LYS A 65 -13.74 -15.07 -3.09
N GLY A 66 -12.84 -15.11 -4.09
CA GLY A 66 -11.49 -14.56 -3.95
C GLY A 66 -10.59 -15.33 -2.98
N GLU A 67 -10.96 -16.54 -2.57
CA GLU A 67 -10.26 -17.35 -1.56
C GLU A 67 -9.06 -18.15 -2.13
N GLY A 68 -8.90 -18.15 -3.45
CA GLY A 68 -8.00 -19.03 -4.19
C GLY A 68 -8.67 -20.37 -4.48
N MET A 69 -8.58 -20.83 -5.73
CA MET A 69 -9.16 -22.11 -6.14
C MET A 69 -8.37 -23.29 -5.54
N PRO A 70 -9.00 -24.26 -4.85
CA PRO A 70 -8.33 -25.47 -4.36
C PRO A 70 -7.68 -26.27 -5.49
N VAL A 71 -6.48 -26.80 -5.23
CA VAL A 71 -5.84 -27.75 -6.14
C VAL A 71 -6.34 -29.16 -5.84
N PRO A 72 -6.92 -29.88 -6.82
CA PRO A 72 -7.38 -31.25 -6.61
C PRO A 72 -6.24 -32.15 -6.11
N GLY A 73 -6.51 -32.93 -5.05
CA GLY A 73 -5.54 -33.87 -4.47
C GLY A 73 -4.49 -33.26 -3.56
N VAL A 74 -4.48 -31.92 -3.34
CA VAL A 74 -3.57 -31.26 -2.40
C VAL A 74 -4.37 -30.27 -1.53
N GLU A 75 -4.88 -30.76 -0.39
CA GLU A 75 -5.85 -30.07 0.46
C GLU A 75 -5.42 -28.66 0.92
N SER A 76 -4.13 -28.49 1.21
CA SER A 76 -3.57 -27.22 1.68
C SER A 76 -3.17 -26.24 0.58
N MET A 77 -3.19 -26.65 -0.69
CA MET A 77 -2.71 -25.84 -1.81
C MET A 77 -3.85 -25.11 -2.51
N ARG A 78 -3.56 -23.90 -2.98
CA ARG A 78 -4.45 -23.06 -3.79
C ARG A 78 -3.73 -22.66 -5.07
N LEU A 79 -4.47 -22.45 -6.16
CA LEU A 79 -3.92 -21.99 -7.43
C LEU A 79 -3.42 -20.54 -7.37
N ALA A 80 -4.06 -19.70 -6.55
CA ALA A 80 -3.73 -18.29 -6.41
C ALA A 80 -3.92 -17.82 -4.95
N PRO A 81 -3.27 -16.72 -4.54
CA PRO A 81 -3.46 -16.14 -3.21
C PRO A 81 -4.89 -15.63 -3.02
N THR A 82 -5.30 -15.59 -1.75
CA THR A 82 -6.55 -14.95 -1.35
C THR A 82 -6.50 -13.44 -1.65
N LEU A 83 -7.60 -12.92 -2.19
CA LEU A 83 -7.86 -11.51 -2.43
C LEU A 83 -8.65 -10.89 -1.26
N VAL A 84 -9.27 -11.73 -0.42
CA VAL A 84 -10.03 -11.30 0.76
C VAL A 84 -9.08 -10.75 1.82
N GLY A 85 -9.28 -9.49 2.22
CA GLY A 85 -8.46 -8.82 3.23
C GLY A 85 -6.98 -8.67 2.84
N SER A 86 -6.63 -8.87 1.57
CA SER A 86 -5.23 -8.85 1.13
C SER A 86 -4.66 -7.42 1.22
N PRO A 87 -3.54 -7.21 1.93
CA PRO A 87 -2.89 -5.89 2.00
C PRO A 87 -2.51 -5.34 0.62
N ARG A 88 -2.16 -6.21 -0.33
CA ARG A 88 -1.87 -5.82 -1.71
C ARG A 88 -3.12 -5.36 -2.45
N VAL A 89 -4.27 -5.97 -2.17
CA VAL A 89 -5.56 -5.58 -2.75
C VAL A 89 -6.04 -4.27 -2.15
N LEU A 90 -5.95 -4.11 -0.82
CA LEU A 90 -6.50 -2.95 -0.11
C LEU A 90 -5.55 -1.74 -0.09
N GLY A 91 -4.25 -1.95 -0.29
CA GLY A 91 -3.22 -0.90 -0.34
C GLY A 91 -3.30 0.00 -1.59
N ALA A 92 -2.16 0.56 -1.99
CA ALA A 92 -2.11 1.50 -3.12
C ALA A 92 -2.64 0.85 -4.42
N PRO A 93 -3.62 1.46 -5.13
CA PRO A 93 -4.15 0.94 -6.39
C PRO A 93 -3.06 0.67 -7.43
N ALA A 94 -2.00 1.48 -7.42
CA ALA A 94 -0.88 1.36 -8.32
C ALA A 94 -0.10 0.04 -8.15
N ARG A 95 -0.07 -0.55 -6.95
CA ARG A 95 0.60 -1.83 -6.68
C ARG A 95 -0.16 -2.98 -7.30
N VAL A 96 -1.45 -3.09 -7.03
CA VAL A 96 -2.29 -4.15 -7.61
C VAL A 96 -2.47 -3.95 -9.11
N GLY A 97 -2.46 -2.70 -9.60
CA GLY A 97 -2.40 -2.37 -11.01
C GLY A 97 -1.17 -2.96 -11.72
N ARG A 98 0.03 -2.83 -11.14
CA ARG A 98 1.26 -3.47 -11.66
C ARG A 98 1.13 -4.99 -11.74
N ILE A 99 0.57 -5.60 -10.70
CA ILE A 99 0.34 -7.06 -10.66
C ILE A 99 -0.58 -7.51 -11.80
N VAL A 100 -1.72 -6.84 -11.99
CA VAL A 100 -2.67 -7.25 -13.05
C VAL A 100 -2.10 -6.97 -14.43
N LEU A 101 -1.42 -5.84 -14.63
CA LEU A 101 -0.87 -5.49 -15.95
C LEU A 101 0.27 -6.42 -16.36
N GLN A 102 1.28 -6.63 -15.51
CA GLN A 102 2.49 -7.39 -15.89
C GLN A 102 2.53 -8.81 -15.33
N GLY A 103 1.60 -9.19 -14.46
CA GLY A 103 1.59 -10.49 -13.78
C GLY A 103 2.42 -10.50 -12.50
N LEU A 104 2.38 -11.63 -11.80
CA LEU A 104 3.10 -11.88 -10.55
C LEU A 104 3.64 -13.31 -10.51
N MET A 105 4.87 -13.46 -10.02
CA MET A 105 5.53 -14.76 -9.80
C MET A 105 6.23 -14.81 -8.44
N GLY A 106 6.62 -16.01 -8.03
CA GLY A 106 7.31 -16.25 -6.77
C GLY A 106 6.35 -16.40 -5.59
N SER A 107 6.91 -16.31 -4.37
CA SER A 107 6.13 -16.47 -3.15
C SER A 107 5.29 -15.23 -2.85
N VAL A 108 4.09 -15.45 -2.31
CA VAL A 108 3.18 -14.41 -1.82
C VAL A 108 2.93 -14.67 -0.34
N ASP A 109 3.38 -13.76 0.52
CA ASP A 109 3.28 -13.88 1.99
C ASP A 109 3.86 -15.19 2.56
N GLY A 110 5.05 -15.56 2.07
CA GLY A 110 5.74 -16.78 2.47
C GLY A 110 5.11 -18.07 1.94
N LYS A 111 4.02 -17.98 1.16
CA LYS A 111 3.37 -19.13 0.53
C LYS A 111 3.76 -19.23 -0.94
N THR A 112 4.03 -20.44 -1.40
CA THR A 112 4.26 -20.74 -2.81
C THR A 112 2.93 -21.09 -3.49
N TYR A 113 2.79 -20.67 -4.74
CA TYR A 113 1.63 -20.95 -5.59
C TYR A 113 2.12 -21.58 -6.89
N PRO A 114 1.33 -22.50 -7.49
CA PRO A 114 1.71 -23.11 -8.75
C PRO A 114 1.62 -22.10 -9.90
N GLY A 115 2.69 -22.00 -10.68
CA GLY A 115 2.74 -21.18 -11.88
C GLY A 115 2.92 -19.68 -11.62
N VAL A 116 2.51 -18.88 -12.60
CA VAL A 116 2.60 -17.42 -12.58
C VAL A 116 1.21 -16.83 -12.79
N MET A 117 0.91 -15.71 -12.13
CA MET A 117 -0.25 -14.89 -12.50
C MET A 117 0.06 -14.23 -13.84
N ALA A 118 -0.71 -14.59 -14.86
CA ALA A 118 -0.52 -14.07 -16.22
C ALA A 118 -0.70 -12.54 -16.27
N PRO A 119 0.00 -11.84 -17.19
CA PRO A 119 -0.21 -10.42 -17.45
C PRO A 119 -1.52 -10.18 -18.22
N MET A 120 -2.28 -9.17 -17.80
CA MET A 120 -3.53 -8.76 -18.44
C MET A 120 -3.39 -7.42 -19.20
N ALA A 121 -2.15 -6.99 -19.48
CA ALA A 121 -1.85 -5.74 -20.19
C ALA A 121 -2.48 -5.60 -21.58
N ALA A 122 -2.96 -6.68 -22.21
CA ALA A 122 -3.69 -6.59 -23.48
C ALA A 122 -5.07 -5.91 -23.34
N ASN A 123 -5.64 -5.88 -22.13
CA ASN A 123 -6.89 -5.16 -21.87
C ASN A 123 -6.63 -3.67 -21.65
N ASP A 124 -7.63 -2.85 -21.95
CA ASP A 124 -7.55 -1.40 -21.74
C ASP A 124 -7.57 -1.01 -20.26
N ASP A 125 -7.30 0.26 -19.98
CA ASP A 125 -7.18 0.77 -18.62
C ASP A 125 -8.50 0.78 -17.85
N ALA A 126 -9.64 0.91 -18.55
CA ALA A 126 -10.96 0.88 -17.94
C ALA A 126 -11.32 -0.54 -17.48
N TRP A 127 -11.02 -1.56 -18.29
CA TRP A 127 -11.22 -2.97 -17.96
C TRP A 127 -10.43 -3.35 -16.70
N ILE A 128 -9.17 -2.92 -16.62
CA ILE A 128 -8.30 -3.19 -15.47
C ILE A 128 -8.81 -2.43 -14.23
N ALA A 129 -9.20 -1.16 -14.39
CA ALA A 129 -9.74 -0.35 -13.32
C ALA A 129 -11.05 -0.93 -12.74
N ASP A 130 -11.95 -1.41 -13.60
CA ASP A 130 -13.23 -2.00 -13.20
C ASP A 130 -13.02 -3.30 -12.40
N VAL A 131 -12.20 -4.24 -12.89
CA VAL A 131 -11.95 -5.50 -12.15
C VAL A 131 -11.24 -5.26 -10.82
N LEU A 132 -10.30 -4.32 -10.77
CA LEU A 132 -9.64 -3.94 -9.52
C LEU A 132 -10.62 -3.29 -8.54
N THR A 133 -11.52 -2.43 -9.03
CA THR A 133 -12.55 -1.81 -8.22
C THR A 133 -13.49 -2.85 -7.62
N PHE A 134 -13.92 -3.84 -8.41
CA PHE A 134 -14.73 -4.96 -7.93
C PHE A 134 -14.02 -5.77 -6.84
N VAL A 135 -12.80 -6.22 -7.09
CA VAL A 135 -12.01 -7.02 -6.13
C VAL A 135 -11.78 -6.27 -4.81
N ARG A 136 -11.55 -4.95 -4.90
CA ARG A 136 -11.34 -4.06 -3.75
C ARG A 136 -12.60 -3.73 -2.96
N ASN A 137 -13.78 -4.09 -3.47
CA ASN A 137 -15.08 -3.82 -2.85
C ASN A 137 -15.95 -5.10 -2.74
N SER A 138 -15.32 -6.28 -2.75
CA SER A 138 -15.99 -7.58 -2.62
C SER A 138 -15.51 -8.33 -1.38
N TRP A 139 -16.36 -9.22 -0.87
CA TRP A 139 -16.01 -10.18 0.20
C TRP A 139 -15.55 -9.51 1.50
N GLY A 140 -16.11 -8.35 1.80
CA GLY A 140 -15.76 -7.54 2.98
C GLY A 140 -14.58 -6.58 2.74
N ASN A 141 -13.95 -6.58 1.57
CA ASN A 141 -13.05 -5.51 1.18
C ASN A 141 -13.82 -4.20 0.99
N THR A 142 -13.19 -3.08 1.33
CA THR A 142 -13.74 -1.74 1.09
C THR A 142 -12.61 -0.81 0.72
N ALA A 143 -12.69 -0.20 -0.46
CA ALA A 143 -11.69 0.77 -0.89
C ALA A 143 -12.26 1.76 -1.93
N PRO A 144 -11.61 2.93 -2.13
CA PRO A 144 -12.01 3.87 -3.17
C PRO A 144 -12.00 3.26 -4.58
N LEU A 145 -12.74 3.91 -5.48
CA LEU A 145 -12.74 3.64 -6.92
C LEU A 145 -11.32 3.65 -7.48
N VAL A 146 -10.99 2.64 -8.29
CA VAL A 146 -9.81 2.66 -9.15
C VAL A 146 -10.24 3.26 -10.49
N THR A 147 -9.51 4.28 -10.96
CA THR A 147 -9.83 4.99 -12.20
C THR A 147 -8.95 4.51 -13.35
N ALA A 148 -9.45 4.63 -14.58
CA ALA A 148 -8.66 4.34 -15.78
C ALA A 148 -7.38 5.21 -15.84
N ALA A 149 -7.43 6.47 -15.38
CA ALA A 149 -6.26 7.35 -15.34
C ALA A 149 -5.16 6.84 -14.40
N GLN A 150 -5.51 6.26 -13.24
CA GLN A 150 -4.54 5.63 -12.35
C GLN A 150 -3.86 4.43 -13.03
N ILE A 151 -4.61 3.61 -13.78
CA ILE A 151 -4.04 2.47 -14.51
C ILE A 151 -3.17 2.91 -15.68
N ALA A 152 -3.60 3.94 -16.42
CA ALA A 152 -2.81 4.53 -17.50
C ALA A 152 -1.43 5.01 -17.00
N ALA A 153 -1.39 5.67 -15.83
CA ALA A 153 -0.14 6.09 -15.20
C ALA A 153 0.77 4.88 -14.86
N VAL A 154 0.21 3.84 -14.25
CA VAL A 154 0.96 2.60 -13.94
C VAL A 154 1.50 1.94 -15.21
N ARG A 155 0.69 1.89 -16.27
CA ARG A 155 1.07 1.31 -17.55
C ARG A 155 2.24 2.07 -18.18
N ALA A 156 2.20 3.40 -18.13
CA ALA A 156 3.30 4.25 -18.61
C ALA A 156 4.59 3.99 -17.83
N GLU A 157 4.51 3.94 -16.50
CA GLU A 157 5.65 3.65 -15.61
C GLU A 157 6.27 2.27 -15.84
N ALA A 158 5.47 1.28 -16.22
CA ALA A 158 5.90 -0.11 -16.40
C ALA A 158 6.18 -0.50 -17.87
N SER A 159 6.17 0.46 -18.80
CA SER A 159 6.27 0.23 -20.25
C SER A 159 7.53 -0.51 -20.73
N GLY A 160 8.61 -0.51 -19.95
CA GLY A 160 9.85 -1.23 -20.26
C GLY A 160 9.97 -2.65 -19.68
N ARG A 161 8.97 -3.14 -18.95
CA ARG A 161 9.06 -4.43 -18.25
C ARG A 161 8.59 -5.59 -19.12
N SER A 162 9.39 -6.65 -19.21
CA SER A 162 9.13 -7.83 -20.07
C SER A 162 8.72 -9.10 -19.31
N GLY A 163 8.51 -9.06 -17.99
CA GLY A 163 8.15 -10.23 -17.18
C GLY A 163 7.31 -9.91 -15.95
N PRO A 164 6.71 -10.92 -15.29
CA PRO A 164 5.88 -10.70 -14.13
C PRO A 164 6.70 -10.21 -12.96
N TRP A 165 6.06 -9.46 -12.07
CA TRP A 165 6.68 -8.95 -10.85
C TRP A 165 6.97 -10.08 -9.86
N THR A 166 7.98 -9.94 -9.02
CA THR A 166 8.01 -10.60 -7.71
C THR A 166 7.44 -9.65 -6.67
N LEU A 167 7.00 -10.19 -5.51
CA LEU A 167 6.60 -9.32 -4.40
C LEU A 167 7.76 -8.44 -3.92
N GLU A 168 9.00 -8.91 -4.03
CA GLU A 168 10.22 -8.19 -3.66
C GLU A 168 10.41 -6.94 -4.53
N GLU A 169 10.33 -7.09 -5.85
CA GLU A 169 10.44 -5.94 -6.77
C GLU A 169 9.32 -4.91 -6.57
N LEU A 170 8.11 -5.38 -6.22
CA LEU A 170 6.97 -4.49 -5.95
C LEU A 170 7.12 -3.68 -4.67
N ARG A 171 8.01 -4.08 -3.73
CA ARG A 171 8.22 -3.35 -2.48
C ARG A 171 8.67 -1.92 -2.72
N ALA A 172 9.48 -1.67 -3.74
CA ALA A 172 9.96 -0.34 -4.09
C ALA A 172 8.83 0.65 -4.45
N PHE A 173 7.62 0.16 -4.76
CA PHE A 173 6.49 0.99 -5.21
C PHE A 173 5.41 1.20 -4.14
N ASP A 174 5.34 0.33 -3.12
CA ASP A 174 4.38 0.43 -2.00
C ASP A 174 4.99 -0.19 -0.72
N PRO A 175 6.06 0.42 -0.19
CA PRO A 175 6.74 -0.08 0.99
C PRO A 175 5.87 0.06 2.25
N PRO A 176 5.96 -0.86 3.24
CA PRO A 176 5.21 -0.74 4.49
C PRO A 176 5.68 0.45 5.32
N LEU A 177 4.77 1.09 6.06
CA LEU A 177 5.12 2.15 7.03
C LEU A 177 5.90 1.56 8.21
N LEU A 178 7.05 2.16 8.54
CA LEU A 178 7.84 1.82 9.72
C LEU A 178 7.21 2.42 10.99
N ALA A 179 7.31 1.72 12.12
CA ALA A 179 6.85 2.24 13.40
C ALA A 179 7.66 3.48 13.80
N ARG A 180 6.98 4.59 14.13
CA ARG A 180 7.61 5.87 14.51
C ARG A 180 8.09 5.93 15.97
N ARG A 181 8.14 4.79 16.66
CA ARG A 181 8.44 4.76 18.10
C ARG A 181 9.93 4.93 18.32
N GLU A 182 10.27 5.72 19.33
CA GLU A 182 11.65 5.90 19.84
C GLU A 182 12.63 6.50 18.83
N TRP A 183 12.11 7.09 17.76
CA TRP A 183 12.88 7.87 16.81
C TRP A 183 13.47 9.10 17.50
N LYS A 184 14.76 9.36 17.28
CA LYS A 184 15.39 10.61 17.75
C LYS A 184 15.64 11.50 16.56
N LEU A 185 15.21 12.75 16.66
CA LEU A 185 15.38 13.74 15.62
C LEU A 185 16.38 14.81 16.07
N THR A 186 17.21 15.24 15.13
CA THR A 186 18.04 16.43 15.24
C THR A 186 17.91 17.23 13.95
N ALA A 187 18.14 18.54 14.01
CA ALA A 187 18.12 19.38 12.82
C ALA A 187 19.04 20.58 13.01
N SER A 188 19.44 21.15 11.88
CA SER A 188 20.18 22.41 11.82
C SER A 188 19.39 23.61 12.39
N HIS A 189 18.05 23.56 12.30
CA HIS A 189 17.14 24.64 12.67
C HIS A 189 15.85 24.06 13.27
N GLY A 190 15.09 24.90 13.99
CA GLY A 190 13.78 24.50 14.52
C GLY A 190 13.81 23.39 15.57
N ALA A 191 14.91 23.26 16.33
CA ALA A 191 15.10 22.12 17.23
C ALA A 191 14.00 21.96 18.31
N GLY A 192 13.36 23.05 18.72
CA GLY A 192 12.28 23.03 19.72
C GLY A 192 11.02 22.30 19.26
N ASP A 193 10.74 22.31 17.96
CA ASP A 193 9.48 21.80 17.39
C ASP A 193 9.68 20.45 16.66
N LEU A 194 10.86 19.83 16.76
CA LEU A 194 11.18 18.59 16.02
C LEU A 194 10.25 17.42 16.36
N HIS A 195 9.75 17.37 17.60
CA HIS A 195 8.84 16.34 18.04
C HIS A 195 7.51 16.36 17.28
N HIS A 196 7.07 17.53 16.82
CA HIS A 196 5.85 17.67 16.02
C HIS A 196 5.97 16.98 14.65
N ALA A 197 7.18 16.78 14.11
CA ALA A 197 7.33 16.08 12.83
C ALA A 197 6.95 14.58 12.92
N VAL A 198 6.78 14.01 14.11
CA VAL A 198 6.61 12.56 14.31
C VAL A 198 5.55 12.22 15.37
N ASP A 199 4.77 13.20 15.82
CA ASP A 199 3.80 13.03 16.92
C ASP A 199 2.49 12.35 16.48
N GLY A 200 2.24 12.21 15.17
CA GLY A 200 1.01 11.62 14.64
C GLY A 200 -0.16 12.60 14.53
N ASP A 201 0.06 13.89 14.78
CA ASP A 201 -0.94 14.95 14.67
C ASP A 201 -0.64 15.82 13.45
N ALA A 202 -1.42 15.65 12.38
CA ALA A 202 -1.26 16.46 11.17
C ALA A 202 -1.56 17.96 11.36
N GLY A 203 -2.04 18.40 12.54
CA GLY A 203 -2.23 19.81 12.89
C GLY A 203 -1.00 20.50 13.49
N THR A 204 0.01 19.74 13.93
CA THR A 204 1.29 20.27 14.43
C THR A 204 2.36 20.15 13.35
N ARG A 205 3.48 20.88 13.49
CA ARG A 205 4.60 20.77 12.55
C ARG A 205 5.94 21.14 13.16
N TRP A 206 7.00 20.52 12.65
CA TRP A 206 8.34 21.07 12.70
C TRP A 206 8.51 22.12 11.59
N THR A 207 9.32 23.15 11.84
CA THR A 207 9.69 24.13 10.82
C THR A 207 11.07 24.72 11.06
N THR A 208 11.78 25.11 10.00
CA THR A 208 13.06 25.82 10.11
C THR A 208 12.92 27.20 10.75
N GLY A 209 11.72 27.81 10.71
CA GLY A 209 11.46 29.14 11.27
C GLY A 209 12.16 30.30 10.54
N THR A 210 12.81 30.01 9.42
CA THR A 210 13.58 30.96 8.61
C THR A 210 13.58 30.51 7.16
N PRO A 211 13.73 31.43 6.17
CA PRO A 211 13.74 31.07 4.75
C PRO A 211 14.76 30.01 4.39
N GLN A 212 14.39 29.10 3.49
CA GLN A 212 15.25 27.96 3.10
C GLN A 212 16.60 28.43 2.53
N GLN A 213 17.69 27.89 3.09
CA GLN A 213 19.05 28.06 2.59
C GLN A 213 19.70 26.70 2.32
N PRO A 214 20.56 26.60 1.29
CA PRO A 214 21.31 25.38 1.02
C PRO A 214 22.08 24.90 2.25
N GLY A 215 21.99 23.61 2.55
CA GLY A 215 22.69 22.97 3.66
C GLY A 215 21.85 22.86 4.95
N MET A 216 20.61 23.36 4.97
CA MET A 216 19.68 23.05 6.05
C MET A 216 19.37 21.55 6.06
N TRP A 217 19.42 20.93 7.23
CA TRP A 217 19.23 19.50 7.36
C TRP A 217 18.34 19.11 8.55
N LEU A 218 17.69 17.96 8.40
CA LEU A 218 17.02 17.18 9.44
C LEU A 218 17.59 15.76 9.41
N CYS A 219 17.92 15.21 10.58
CA CYS A 219 18.47 13.89 10.77
C CYS A 219 17.59 13.08 11.72
N LEU A 220 17.35 11.83 11.35
CA LEU A 220 16.56 10.85 12.06
C LEU A 220 17.46 9.68 12.47
N GLU A 221 17.44 9.31 13.74
CA GLU A 221 18.02 8.07 14.27
C GLU A 221 16.90 7.09 14.60
N LEU A 222 16.99 5.89 14.03
CA LEU A 222 16.14 4.75 14.34
C LEU A 222 16.67 3.99 15.57
N PRO A 223 15.78 3.39 16.39
CA PRO A 223 16.20 2.61 17.56
C PRO A 223 17.06 1.40 17.16
N GLU A 224 16.74 0.80 16.00
CA GLU A 224 17.47 -0.30 15.38
C GLU A 224 17.60 -0.04 13.88
N ALA A 225 18.57 -0.68 13.23
CA ALA A 225 18.71 -0.58 11.79
C ALA A 225 17.47 -1.17 11.08
N ALA A 226 16.94 -0.44 10.11
CA ALA A 226 15.83 -0.87 9.28
C ALA A 226 16.17 -0.62 7.81
N GLU A 227 15.58 -1.43 6.92
CA GLU A 227 15.56 -1.12 5.50
C GLU A 227 14.58 0.03 5.24
N VAL A 228 15.04 1.05 4.52
CA VAL A 228 14.23 2.20 4.08
C VAL A 228 14.25 2.29 2.57
N THR A 229 13.10 2.60 1.99
CA THR A 229 12.85 2.69 0.54
C THR A 229 12.14 3.98 0.15
N ALA A 230 11.46 4.64 1.09
CA ALA A 230 10.93 5.99 0.91
C ALA A 230 10.87 6.76 2.23
N ILE A 231 10.97 8.08 2.10
CA ILE A 231 10.75 9.06 3.17
C ILE A 231 9.60 9.95 2.69
N GLU A 232 8.54 10.07 3.47
CA GLU A 232 7.49 11.06 3.21
C GLU A 232 7.66 12.25 4.14
N LEU A 233 7.60 13.43 3.53
CA LEU A 233 7.58 14.71 4.20
C LEU A 233 6.23 15.36 3.96
N ASP A 234 5.29 15.16 4.89
CA ASP A 234 3.95 15.74 4.79
C ASP A 234 4.03 17.26 4.98
N THR A 235 3.54 17.97 3.96
CA THR A 235 3.51 19.44 3.91
C THR A 235 2.12 19.95 3.54
N GLU A 236 1.08 19.12 3.61
CA GLU A 236 -0.24 19.43 3.05
C GLU A 236 -0.82 20.72 3.64
N GLN A 237 -0.75 20.87 4.97
CA GLN A 237 -1.23 22.05 5.70
C GLN A 237 -0.26 23.25 5.69
N SER A 238 0.91 23.11 5.06
CA SER A 238 1.86 24.22 4.82
C SER A 238 2.32 24.21 3.37
N GLY A 239 1.33 24.28 2.46
CA GLY A 239 1.57 24.19 1.03
C GLY A 239 2.55 25.25 0.53
N GLY A 240 3.75 24.81 0.16
CA GLY A 240 4.85 25.68 -0.27
C GLY A 240 6.14 25.47 0.52
N ASP A 241 6.03 24.93 1.74
CA ASP A 241 7.13 24.72 2.69
C ASP A 241 7.82 23.34 2.54
N PHE A 242 7.75 22.71 1.37
CA PHE A 242 8.55 21.52 1.06
C PHE A 242 9.99 21.92 0.72
N PRO A 243 10.99 21.02 0.88
CA PRO A 243 12.37 21.35 0.52
C PRO A 243 12.46 21.68 -0.97
N GLU A 244 13.07 22.80 -1.33
CA GLU A 244 13.19 23.21 -2.74
C GLU A 244 13.94 22.15 -3.59
N HIS A 245 15.15 21.81 -3.17
CA HIS A 245 15.93 20.67 -3.65
C HIS A 245 16.40 19.89 -2.43
N TYR A 246 16.67 18.60 -2.61
CA TYR A 246 17.12 17.74 -1.53
C TYR A 246 18.20 16.75 -1.95
N GLU A 247 18.97 16.34 -0.95
CA GLU A 247 19.82 15.17 -0.94
C GLU A 247 19.46 14.33 0.29
N VAL A 248 19.40 13.00 0.12
CA VAL A 248 19.18 12.06 1.22
C VAL A 248 20.44 11.26 1.45
N TYR A 249 20.85 11.12 2.71
CA TYR A 249 22.01 10.35 3.12
C TYR A 249 21.60 9.28 4.13
N ALA A 250 22.27 8.14 4.10
CA ALA A 250 22.13 7.05 5.07
C ALA A 250 23.45 6.82 5.80
N SER A 251 23.36 6.36 7.06
CA SER A 251 24.53 6.02 7.86
C SER A 251 24.20 4.95 8.90
N ALA A 252 25.15 4.06 9.15
CA ALA A 252 25.04 3.07 10.23
C ALA A 252 25.37 3.66 11.60
N ASP A 253 26.19 4.72 11.64
CA ASP A 253 26.79 5.28 12.87
C ASP A 253 26.47 6.76 13.13
N GLY A 254 25.84 7.45 12.16
CA GLY A 254 25.50 8.86 12.24
C GLY A 254 26.68 9.81 11.99
N VAL A 255 27.87 9.27 11.66
CA VAL A 255 29.12 10.01 11.45
C VAL A 255 29.58 9.89 10.00
N ALA A 256 29.68 8.66 9.48
CA ALA A 256 30.08 8.39 8.11
C ALA A 256 28.83 8.32 7.20
N TRP A 257 28.67 9.30 6.31
CA TRP A 257 27.46 9.46 5.48
C TRP A 257 27.61 9.05 4.01
N GLY A 258 28.85 8.92 3.51
CA GLY A 258 29.09 8.58 2.11
C GLY A 258 28.49 9.58 1.11
N ALA A 259 28.20 9.09 -0.10
CA ALA A 259 27.48 9.84 -1.13
C ALA A 259 25.97 9.84 -0.86
N PRO A 260 25.21 10.83 -1.35
CA PRO A 260 23.76 10.82 -1.22
C PRO A 260 23.14 9.60 -1.91
N ILE A 261 22.20 8.95 -1.23
CA ILE A 261 21.45 7.79 -1.74
C ILE A 261 20.26 8.20 -2.62
N ALA A 262 19.84 9.46 -2.54
CA ALA A 262 18.88 10.06 -3.47
C ALA A 262 19.08 11.58 -3.55
N THR A 263 18.71 12.17 -4.68
CA THR A 263 18.65 13.61 -4.89
C THR A 263 17.37 13.95 -5.67
N GLY A 264 16.84 15.16 -5.49
CA GLY A 264 15.63 15.55 -6.22
C GLY A 264 15.13 16.94 -5.89
N GLU A 265 13.98 17.28 -6.46
CA GLU A 265 13.24 18.51 -6.20
C GLU A 265 12.00 18.17 -5.35
N GLY A 266 11.70 18.99 -4.34
CA GLY A 266 10.46 18.80 -3.57
C GLY A 266 9.24 19.27 -4.35
N LYS A 267 8.10 18.63 -4.11
CA LYS A 267 6.86 18.87 -4.85
C LYS A 267 5.68 18.91 -3.90
N LYS A 268 4.82 19.92 -4.03
CA LYS A 268 3.59 20.07 -3.24
C LYS A 268 2.68 18.84 -3.27
N LYS A 269 2.58 18.16 -4.41
CA LYS A 269 1.65 17.03 -4.62
C LYS A 269 2.33 15.66 -4.57
N ASP A 270 3.62 15.62 -4.22
CA ASP A 270 4.41 14.39 -4.15
C ASP A 270 5.37 14.52 -2.95
N PRO A 271 4.90 14.16 -1.74
CA PRO A 271 5.68 14.29 -0.53
C PRO A 271 6.74 13.18 -0.37
N LEU A 272 6.82 12.23 -1.32
CA LEU A 272 7.68 11.05 -1.22
C LEU A 272 9.05 11.29 -1.85
N LEU A 273 10.08 11.19 -1.01
CA LEU A 273 11.48 11.12 -1.40
C LEU A 273 11.84 9.63 -1.51
N ARG A 274 11.91 9.12 -2.74
CA ARG A 274 12.21 7.71 -3.01
C ARG A 274 13.72 7.47 -2.94
N VAL A 275 14.13 6.41 -2.24
CA VAL A 275 15.52 5.98 -2.13
C VAL A 275 15.66 4.53 -2.60
N PRO A 276 16.84 4.10 -3.10
CA PRO A 276 17.13 2.68 -3.22
C PRO A 276 16.93 1.98 -1.87
N ALA A 277 16.52 0.71 -1.88
CA ALA A 277 16.39 -0.07 -0.65
C ALA A 277 17.71 -0.05 0.13
N THR A 278 17.70 0.57 1.31
CA THR A 278 18.90 0.87 2.09
C THR A 278 18.69 0.49 3.54
N THR A 279 19.43 -0.50 4.04
CA THR A 279 19.49 -0.80 5.48
C THR A 279 20.32 0.27 6.19
N THR A 280 19.69 0.99 7.11
CA THR A 280 20.34 2.11 7.81
C THR A 280 19.79 2.28 9.22
N ARG A 281 20.58 2.92 10.09
CA ARG A 281 20.12 3.38 11.41
C ARG A 281 19.88 4.88 11.43
N PHE A 282 20.58 5.63 10.59
CA PHE A 282 20.46 7.08 10.50
C PHE A 282 20.07 7.49 9.08
N LEU A 283 19.15 8.45 8.97
CA LEU A 283 18.79 9.11 7.72
C LEU A 283 18.93 10.61 7.90
N LYS A 284 19.47 11.29 6.90
CA LYS A 284 19.59 12.75 6.89
C LYS A 284 19.10 13.29 5.57
N VAL A 285 18.11 14.17 5.64
CA VAL A 285 17.63 14.94 4.50
C VAL A 285 18.29 16.32 4.58
N VAL A 286 19.04 16.66 3.54
CA VAL A 286 19.66 17.97 3.37
C VAL A 286 18.91 18.70 2.28
N GLN A 287 18.30 19.83 2.63
CA GLN A 287 17.75 20.75 1.66
C GLN A 287 18.90 21.54 1.02
N THR A 288 18.94 21.60 -0.31
CA THR A 288 20.07 22.15 -1.09
C THR A 288 19.71 23.36 -1.95
N GLY A 289 18.43 23.70 -2.05
CA GLY A 289 17.95 24.86 -2.80
C GLY A 289 17.91 26.14 -1.96
N LYS A 290 17.57 27.27 -2.59
CA LYS A 290 17.31 28.53 -1.89
C LYS A 290 15.89 28.97 -2.17
N LYS A 291 15.14 29.33 -1.14
CA LYS A 291 13.77 29.84 -1.31
C LYS A 291 13.51 31.02 -0.40
N ASP A 292 13.51 32.21 -0.99
CA ASP A 292 13.24 33.44 -0.27
C ASP A 292 11.71 33.52 0.03
N GLY A 293 11.36 33.78 1.29
CA GLY A 293 9.96 33.95 1.72
C GLY A 293 9.18 32.68 2.09
N LEU A 294 9.75 31.49 1.92
CA LEU A 294 9.16 30.22 2.34
C LEU A 294 10.11 29.45 3.26
N TRP A 295 9.54 28.77 4.25
CA TRP A 295 10.30 27.96 5.20
C TRP A 295 10.38 26.52 4.71
N TRP A 296 11.08 25.66 5.44
CA TRP A 296 10.92 24.22 5.28
C TRP A 296 10.19 23.69 6.52
N SER A 297 9.03 23.09 6.30
CA SER A 297 8.14 22.60 7.35
C SER A 297 7.75 21.16 7.07
N ILE A 298 7.54 20.38 8.13
CA ILE A 298 7.07 18.98 8.05
C ILE A 298 6.02 18.81 9.14
N HIS A 299 4.79 18.51 8.73
CA HIS A 299 3.72 18.11 9.66
C HIS A 299 3.98 16.70 10.13
N GLU A 300 4.25 15.79 9.21
CA GLU A 300 4.45 14.38 9.52
C GLU A 300 5.56 13.79 8.66
N LEU A 301 6.57 13.21 9.31
CA LEU A 301 7.64 12.44 8.72
C LEU A 301 7.32 10.97 8.85
N ARG A 302 7.24 10.27 7.71
CA ARG A 302 6.98 8.83 7.64
C ARG A 302 8.11 8.15 6.90
N LEU A 303 8.56 7.00 7.41
CA LEU A 303 9.50 6.15 6.71
C LEU A 303 8.80 4.89 6.24
N TYR A 304 9.19 4.43 5.07
CA TYR A 304 8.67 3.20 4.52
C TYR A 304 9.79 2.21 4.20
N GLY A 305 9.58 0.93 4.53
CA GLY A 305 10.53 -0.17 4.30
C GLY A 305 10.29 -1.36 5.24
N GLU A 306 11.36 -2.06 5.67
CA GLU A 306 11.28 -3.27 6.48
C GLU A 306 12.13 -3.17 7.77
N GLY A 307 11.53 -3.53 8.91
CA GLY A 307 12.14 -3.45 10.25
C GLY A 307 11.21 -2.78 11.25
N ASN A 308 11.07 -3.33 12.46
CA ASN A 308 10.13 -2.87 13.52
C ASN A 308 8.77 -2.36 12.96
N PRO A 309 7.92 -3.25 12.37
CA PRO A 309 6.69 -2.83 11.72
C PRO A 309 5.75 -2.14 12.71
N ALA A 310 5.03 -1.11 12.25
CA ALA A 310 3.93 -0.52 13.02
C ALA A 310 2.93 -1.62 13.41
N PRO A 311 2.39 -1.63 14.64
CA PRO A 311 1.34 -2.57 14.99
C PRO A 311 0.16 -2.41 14.01
N LYS A 312 -0.43 -3.54 13.61
CA LYS A 312 -1.61 -3.61 12.75
C LYS A 312 -2.80 -2.88 13.35
#